data_AF-C4L235-F1
#
_entry.id   AF-C4L235-F1
#
_cell.length_a   1.000
_cell.length_b   1.000
_cell.length_c   1.000
_cell.angle_alpha   90.00
_cell.angle_beta   90.00
_cell.angle_gamma   90.00
#
_symmetry.space_group_name_H-M   'P 1'
#
loop_
_entity.id
_entity.type
_entity.pdbx_description
1 polymer ?
#
loop_
_entity_poly.entity_id
_entity_poly.type
_entity_poly.pdbx_seq_one_letter_code
_entity_poly.pdbx_strand_id
1 'polypeptide(L)'
;MLRIRYELIRFRKDLARYTMSDLRYKHAPSIWSIGQMFDHLILVAEEYLEEADRCLRGEGELGGEKTSFGEKLFERGDFPAIKIELPPEMNQPPNNTDSKDRLRERMTILISKMDTLESRLNDADDNRKTLHGGFGWLNAREWFNLIEMHTRHHRRQQHDLETWLRQKDL
;
A
#
# COMPACT_ATOMS: atom_id res chain seq x y z
N MET A 1 -8.88 13.85 9.83
CA MET A 1 -8.41 13.73 8.43
C MET A 1 -6.92 13.39 8.29
N LEU A 2 -6.00 13.87 9.15
CA LEU A 2 -4.56 13.52 9.16
C LEU A 2 -4.17 12.01 9.23
N ARG A 3 -5.13 11.10 9.41
CA ARG A 3 -4.86 9.69 9.74
C ARG A 3 -4.47 8.84 8.54
N ILE A 4 -5.01 9.11 7.34
CA ILE A 4 -4.90 8.17 6.20
C ILE A 4 -3.47 8.09 5.65
N ARG A 5 -2.80 9.24 5.51
CA ARG A 5 -1.39 9.30 5.04
C ARG A 5 -0.35 9.20 6.14
N TYR A 6 -0.78 9.11 7.41
CA TYR A 6 0.13 9.06 8.56
C TYR A 6 1.12 7.90 8.44
N GLU A 7 0.63 6.74 7.97
CA GLU A 7 1.44 5.55 7.80
C GLU A 7 2.53 5.72 6.75
N LEU A 8 2.19 6.22 5.56
CA LEU A 8 3.18 6.50 4.52
C LEU A 8 4.20 7.55 4.96
N ILE A 9 3.77 8.58 5.69
CA ILE A 9 4.69 9.58 6.26
C ILE A 9 5.64 8.92 7.28
N ARG A 10 5.14 8.01 8.11
CA ARG A 10 5.97 7.24 9.07
C ARG A 10 6.97 6.37 8.32
N PHE A 11 6.55 5.57 7.34
CA PHE A 11 7.45 4.75 6.53
C PHE A 11 8.51 5.61 5.83
N ARG A 12 8.14 6.76 5.26
CA ARG A 12 9.09 7.68 4.63
C ARG A 12 10.13 8.20 5.64
N LYS A 13 9.74 8.48 6.88
CA LYS A 13 10.67 8.86 7.96
C LYS A 13 11.58 7.68 8.33
N ASP A 14 11.04 6.48 8.44
CA ASP A 14 11.81 5.27 8.75
C ASP A 14 12.86 4.97 7.67
N LEU A 15 12.55 5.23 6.39
CA LEU A 15 13.47 5.06 5.27
C LEU A 15 14.82 5.77 5.51
N ALA A 16 14.81 6.92 6.19
CA ALA A 16 16.02 7.68 6.50
C ALA A 16 17.03 6.89 7.35
N ARG A 17 16.58 5.89 8.13
CA ARG A 17 17.42 5.10 9.04
C ARG A 17 18.20 3.99 8.33
N TYR A 18 17.75 3.52 7.17
CA TYR A 18 18.38 2.39 6.48
C TYR A 18 19.51 2.85 5.56
N THR A 19 20.61 2.10 5.52
CA THR A 19 21.63 2.21 4.48
C THR A 19 21.20 1.48 3.22
N MET A 20 21.92 1.67 2.11
CA MET A 20 21.69 0.87 0.90
C MET A 20 21.95 -0.63 1.12
N SER A 21 22.88 -0.99 2.00
CA SER A 21 23.14 -2.40 2.34
C SER A 21 21.92 -3.00 3.06
N ASP A 22 21.33 -2.24 3.99
CA ASP A 22 20.16 -2.67 4.74
C ASP A 22 18.94 -2.87 3.83
N LEU A 23 18.71 -1.92 2.92
CA LEU A 23 17.59 -2.00 1.96
C LEU A 23 17.69 -3.20 1.03
N ARG A 24 18.91 -3.67 0.72
CA ARG A 24 19.13 -4.83 -0.16
C ARG A 24 19.30 -6.16 0.58
N TYR A 25 19.46 -6.14 1.90
CA TYR A 25 19.64 -7.35 2.69
C TYR A 25 18.39 -8.25 2.58
N LYS A 26 18.63 -9.52 2.26
CA LYS A 26 17.62 -10.58 2.26
C LYS A 26 18.08 -11.66 3.24
N HIS A 27 17.25 -11.96 4.23
CA HIS A 27 17.53 -13.03 5.18
C HIS A 27 17.52 -14.42 4.51
N ALA A 28 16.62 -14.63 3.54
CA ALA A 28 16.56 -15.80 2.70
C ALA A 28 16.02 -15.43 1.29
N PRO A 29 16.24 -16.25 0.24
CA PRO A 29 15.79 -15.93 -1.12
C PRO A 29 14.29 -15.61 -1.22
N SER A 30 13.45 -16.35 -0.50
CA SER A 30 11.98 -16.20 -0.48
C SER A 30 11.47 -15.06 0.41
N ILE A 31 12.32 -14.47 1.24
CA ILE A 31 11.96 -13.39 2.15
C ILE A 31 12.29 -12.06 1.49
N TRP A 32 11.34 -11.12 1.47
CA TRP A 32 11.56 -9.79 0.91
C TRP A 32 12.68 -9.05 1.64
N SER A 33 13.36 -8.14 0.97
CA SER A 33 14.18 -7.14 1.67
C SER A 33 13.30 -6.00 2.18
N ILE A 34 13.86 -5.12 3.01
CA ILE A 34 13.20 -3.85 3.37
C ILE A 34 12.95 -3.01 2.11
N GLY A 35 13.90 -2.97 1.15
CA GLY A 35 13.71 -2.29 -0.12
C GLY A 35 12.52 -2.79 -0.93
N GLN A 36 12.34 -4.12 -1.02
CA GLN A 36 11.18 -4.73 -1.69
C GLN A 36 9.86 -4.39 -1.00
N MET A 37 9.84 -4.35 0.33
CA MET A 37 8.64 -3.93 1.07
C MET A 37 8.29 -2.46 0.77
N PHE A 38 9.28 -1.55 0.72
CA PHE A 38 9.03 -0.16 0.35
C PHE A 38 8.52 -0.01 -1.08
N ASP A 39 9.12 -0.73 -2.04
CA ASP A 39 8.66 -0.74 -3.42
C ASP A 39 7.20 -1.21 -3.52
N HIS A 40 6.87 -2.31 -2.85
CA HIS A 40 5.50 -2.83 -2.79
C HIS A 40 4.49 -1.82 -2.23
N LEU A 41 4.83 -1.19 -1.09
CA LEU A 41 3.97 -0.17 -0.49
C LEU A 41 3.69 0.99 -1.44
N ILE A 42 4.70 1.43 -2.19
CA ILE A 42 4.55 2.51 -3.15
C ILE A 42 3.68 2.07 -4.32
N LEU A 43 4.00 0.94 -4.96
CA LEU A 43 3.29 0.48 -6.15
C LEU A 43 1.80 0.22 -5.89
N VAL A 44 1.48 -0.47 -4.80
CA VAL A 44 0.07 -0.78 -4.47
C VAL A 44 -0.69 0.48 -4.11
N ALA A 45 -0.07 1.42 -3.38
CA ALA A 45 -0.72 2.69 -3.07
C ALA A 45 -0.90 3.58 -4.31
N GLU A 46 0.02 3.54 -5.27
CA GLU A 46 -0.13 4.21 -6.57
C GLU A 46 -1.31 3.63 -7.36
N GLU A 47 -1.41 2.30 -7.46
CA GLU A 47 -2.54 1.60 -8.10
C GLU A 47 -3.88 1.99 -7.46
N TYR A 48 -3.97 1.93 -6.13
CA TYR A 48 -5.20 2.29 -5.41
C TYR A 48 -5.58 3.75 -5.60
N LEU A 49 -4.59 4.64 -5.67
CA LEU A 49 -4.84 6.07 -5.90
C LEU A 49 -5.31 6.35 -7.32
N GLU A 50 -4.79 5.62 -8.31
CA GLU A 50 -5.25 5.68 -9.71
C GLU A 50 -6.70 5.22 -9.83
N GLU A 51 -7.07 4.11 -9.16
CA GLU A 51 -8.45 3.63 -9.14
C GLU A 51 -9.40 4.60 -8.42
N ALA A 52 -8.96 5.21 -7.31
CA ALA A 52 -9.73 6.26 -6.66
C ALA A 52 -9.96 7.47 -7.60
N ASP A 53 -8.95 7.87 -8.37
CA ASP A 53 -9.07 8.96 -9.33
C ASP A 53 -10.01 8.61 -10.50
N ARG A 54 -10.00 7.36 -10.97
CA ARG A 54 -10.94 6.87 -11.99
C ARG A 54 -12.38 6.98 -11.52
N CYS A 55 -12.68 6.58 -10.28
CA CYS A 55 -14.00 6.80 -9.67
C CYS A 55 -14.38 8.29 -9.68
N LEU A 56 -13.45 9.18 -9.25
CA LEU A 56 -13.66 10.62 -9.20
C LEU A 56 -13.84 11.29 -10.58
N ARG A 57 -13.25 10.71 -11.64
CA ARG A 57 -13.45 11.15 -13.03
C ARG A 57 -14.76 10.63 -13.64
N GLY A 58 -15.54 9.85 -12.90
CA GLY A 58 -16.77 9.23 -13.40
C GLY A 58 -16.54 8.06 -14.35
N GLU A 59 -15.32 7.53 -14.39
CA GLU A 59 -14.90 6.41 -15.25
C GLU A 59 -15.19 5.04 -14.62
N GLY A 60 -15.73 5.03 -13.40
CA GLY A 60 -16.26 3.84 -12.76
C GLY A 60 -17.65 3.44 -13.27
N GLU A 61 -17.98 2.18 -13.06
CA GLU A 61 -19.31 1.64 -13.32
C GLU A 61 -20.29 2.06 -12.21
N LEU A 62 -21.58 2.06 -12.54
CA LEU A 62 -22.64 2.33 -11.56
C LEU A 62 -22.99 1.05 -10.82
N GLY A 63 -22.85 1.07 -9.50
CA GLY A 63 -23.23 -0.05 -8.63
C GLY A 63 -22.15 -1.11 -8.50
N GLY A 64 -22.58 -2.35 -8.22
CA GLY A 64 -21.70 -3.46 -7.87
C GLY A 64 -21.42 -3.55 -6.36
N GLU A 65 -21.24 -4.78 -5.91
CA GLU A 65 -21.05 -5.11 -4.50
C GLU A 65 -19.61 -5.50 -4.21
N LYS A 66 -19.17 -5.31 -2.96
CA LYS A 66 -17.92 -5.92 -2.52
C LYS A 66 -18.10 -7.43 -2.44
N THR A 67 -16.98 -8.15 -2.48
CA THR A 67 -16.99 -9.55 -2.08
C THR A 67 -17.28 -9.66 -0.58
N SER A 68 -17.71 -10.83 -0.11
CA SER A 68 -17.89 -11.08 1.33
C SER A 68 -16.60 -10.89 2.14
N PHE A 69 -15.44 -11.03 1.49
CA PHE A 69 -14.14 -10.72 2.06
C PHE A 69 -13.91 -9.21 2.15
N GLY A 70 -14.20 -8.46 1.08
CA GLY A 70 -14.15 -6.99 1.06
C GLY A 70 -15.03 -6.37 2.14
N GLU A 71 -16.30 -6.79 2.24
CA GLU A 71 -17.22 -6.30 3.29
C GLU A 71 -16.63 -6.47 4.70
N LYS A 72 -16.15 -7.67 5.03
CA LYS A 72 -15.55 -7.95 6.36
C LYS A 72 -14.29 -7.11 6.63
N LEU A 73 -13.49 -6.84 5.60
CA LEU A 73 -12.25 -6.07 5.74
C LEU A 73 -12.57 -4.59 5.98
N PHE A 74 -13.52 -4.01 5.23
CA PHE A 74 -13.95 -2.63 5.43
C PHE A 74 -14.72 -2.44 6.75
N GLU A 75 -15.56 -3.40 7.15
CA GLU A 75 -16.23 -3.38 8.46
C GLU A 75 -15.23 -3.37 9.63
N ARG A 76 -14.14 -4.14 9.51
CA ARG A 76 -13.06 -4.20 10.51
C ARG A 76 -12.07 -3.03 10.41
N GLY A 77 -11.97 -2.40 9.24
CA GLY A 77 -10.96 -1.39 8.94
C GLY A 77 -9.52 -1.94 9.03
N ASP A 78 -9.30 -3.25 8.87
CA ASP A 78 -7.96 -3.84 8.95
C ASP A 78 -7.80 -5.09 8.06
N PHE A 79 -6.57 -5.33 7.63
CA PHE A 79 -6.18 -6.61 7.04
C PHE A 79 -6.00 -7.66 8.16
N PRO A 80 -6.37 -8.92 7.91
CA PRO A 80 -6.18 -9.97 8.91
C PRO A 80 -4.69 -10.12 9.27
N ALA A 81 -4.40 -10.45 10.52
CA ALA A 81 -3.05 -10.66 11.04
C ALA A 81 -2.46 -12.03 10.64
N ILE A 82 -2.67 -12.43 9.38
CA ILE A 82 -2.19 -13.68 8.79
C ILE A 82 -1.36 -13.35 7.56
N LYS A 83 -0.48 -14.27 7.15
CA LYS A 83 0.18 -14.16 5.85
C LYS A 83 -0.86 -14.38 4.76
N ILE A 84 -0.95 -13.43 3.83
CA ILE A 84 -1.83 -13.53 2.66
C ILE A 84 -0.98 -14.14 1.54
N GLU A 85 -1.36 -15.33 1.09
CA GLU A 85 -0.75 -15.95 -0.09
C GLU A 85 -1.55 -15.55 -1.32
N LEU A 86 -0.89 -14.86 -2.25
CA LEU A 86 -1.46 -14.52 -3.55
C LEU A 86 -1.22 -15.66 -4.54
N PRO A 87 -2.09 -15.81 -5.57
CA PRO A 87 -1.81 -16.68 -6.72
C PRO A 87 -0.42 -16.38 -7.32
N PRO A 88 0.30 -17.37 -7.86
CA PRO A 88 1.66 -17.18 -8.38
C PRO A 88 1.79 -16.04 -9.39
N GLU A 89 0.77 -15.82 -10.22
CA GLU A 89 0.71 -14.77 -11.24
C GLU A 89 0.70 -13.36 -10.62
N MET A 90 0.18 -13.24 -9.41
CA MET A 90 0.08 -12.00 -8.63
C MET A 90 1.18 -11.88 -7.56
N ASN A 91 2.08 -12.86 -7.48
CA ASN A 91 3.09 -12.96 -6.42
C ASN A 91 4.52 -12.73 -6.95
N GLN A 92 4.67 -11.95 -8.01
CA GLN A 92 5.99 -11.54 -8.49
C GLN A 92 6.68 -10.69 -7.41
N PRO A 93 7.99 -10.94 -7.13
CA PRO A 93 8.68 -10.22 -6.09
C PRO A 93 8.79 -8.72 -6.44
N PRO A 94 8.60 -7.82 -5.47
CA PRO A 94 8.78 -6.38 -5.71
C PRO A 94 10.20 -6.06 -6.16
N ASN A 95 10.37 -4.89 -6.76
CA ASN A 95 11.66 -4.39 -7.23
C ASN A 95 12.61 -4.17 -6.03
N ASN A 96 13.87 -4.57 -6.17
CA ASN A 96 14.92 -4.39 -5.15
C ASN A 96 16.13 -3.58 -5.65
N THR A 97 15.98 -2.91 -6.79
CA THR A 97 17.06 -2.21 -7.49
C THR A 97 17.08 -0.71 -7.23
N ASP A 98 15.94 -0.13 -6.85
CA ASP A 98 15.80 1.30 -6.55
C ASP A 98 16.82 1.78 -5.50
N SER A 99 17.31 3.00 -5.70
CA SER A 99 18.12 3.69 -4.69
C SER A 99 17.25 4.21 -3.56
N LYS A 100 17.85 4.45 -2.40
CA LYS A 100 17.18 5.09 -1.26
C LYS A 100 16.57 6.44 -1.64
N ASP A 101 17.27 7.22 -2.45
CA ASP A 101 16.77 8.51 -2.93
C ASP A 101 15.57 8.36 -3.86
N ARG A 102 15.58 7.36 -4.75
CA ARG A 102 14.46 7.05 -5.64
C ARG A 102 13.23 6.62 -4.85
N LEU A 103 13.39 5.74 -3.85
CA LEU A 103 12.28 5.35 -2.95
C LEU A 103 11.72 6.57 -2.21
N ARG A 104 12.59 7.44 -1.67
CA ARG A 104 12.18 8.66 -0.96
C ARG A 104 11.42 9.63 -1.86
N GLU A 105 11.88 9.81 -3.09
CA GLU A 105 11.24 10.66 -4.11
C GLU A 105 9.84 10.11 -4.45
N ARG A 106 9.74 8.83 -4.81
CA ARG A 106 8.47 8.17 -5.13
C ARG A 106 7.45 8.30 -3.98
N MET A 107 7.87 8.03 -2.74
CA MET A 107 6.99 8.23 -1.57
C MET A 107 6.54 9.68 -1.40
N THR A 108 7.40 10.65 -1.70
CA THR A 108 7.06 12.07 -1.58
C THR A 108 6.05 12.48 -2.64
N ILE A 109 6.22 12.02 -3.88
CA ILE A 109 5.26 12.21 -4.97
C ILE A 109 3.91 11.57 -4.62
N LEU A 110 3.92 10.31 -4.16
CA LEU A 110 2.71 9.59 -3.74
C LEU A 110 1.94 10.35 -2.66
N ILE A 111 2.60 10.78 -1.58
CA ILE A 111 1.97 11.56 -0.50
C ILE A 111 1.35 12.86 -1.05
N SER A 112 2.05 13.57 -1.94
CA SER A 112 1.52 14.79 -2.56
C SER A 112 0.31 14.54 -3.46
N LYS A 113 0.30 13.43 -4.20
CA LYS A 113 -0.86 13.02 -5.00
C LYS A 113 -2.05 12.69 -4.09
N MET A 114 -1.81 12.02 -2.96
CA MET A 114 -2.86 11.76 -1.97
C MET A 114 -3.44 13.05 -1.40
N ASP A 115 -2.62 14.06 -1.08
CA ASP A 115 -3.10 15.37 -0.61
C ASP A 115 -4.03 16.03 -1.65
N THR A 116 -3.65 15.95 -2.92
CA THR A 116 -4.44 16.53 -4.02
C THR A 116 -5.78 15.79 -4.16
N LEU A 117 -5.75 14.46 -4.15
CA LEU A 117 -6.95 13.64 -4.37
C LEU A 117 -7.90 13.68 -3.16
N GLU A 118 -7.38 13.77 -1.93
CA GLU A 118 -8.19 13.86 -0.70
C GLU A 118 -9.17 15.04 -0.77
N SER A 119 -8.75 16.18 -1.31
CA SER A 119 -9.58 17.38 -1.45
C SER A 119 -10.83 17.18 -2.34
N ARG A 120 -10.77 16.21 -3.25
CA ARG A 120 -11.86 15.89 -4.20
C ARG A 120 -12.81 14.81 -3.68
N LEU A 121 -12.47 14.12 -2.58
CA LEU A 121 -13.28 13.01 -2.07
C LEU A 121 -14.62 13.47 -1.49
N ASN A 122 -14.78 14.73 -1.10
CA ASN A 122 -16.05 15.21 -0.54
C ASN A 122 -17.17 15.28 -1.58
N ASP A 123 -16.81 15.46 -2.85
CA ASP A 123 -17.73 15.58 -3.98
C ASP A 123 -17.85 14.26 -4.78
N ALA A 124 -17.32 13.16 -4.24
CA ALA A 124 -17.34 11.86 -4.91
C ALA A 124 -18.76 11.28 -4.98
N ASP A 125 -19.13 10.72 -6.14
CA ASP A 125 -20.31 9.87 -6.27
C ASP A 125 -19.97 8.46 -5.77
N ASP A 126 -20.48 8.11 -4.58
CA ASP A 126 -20.23 6.80 -3.95
C ASP A 126 -20.81 5.62 -4.75
N ASN A 127 -21.66 5.87 -5.77
CA ASN A 127 -22.17 4.84 -6.67
C ASN A 127 -21.22 4.55 -7.85
N ARG A 128 -20.20 5.39 -8.08
CA ARG A 128 -19.18 5.18 -9.11
C ARG A 128 -18.05 4.34 -8.55
N LYS A 129 -17.96 3.09 -9.03
CA LYS A 129 -17.04 2.08 -8.50
C LYS A 129 -16.17 1.48 -9.58
N THR A 130 -14.98 1.04 -9.20
CA THR A 130 -14.13 0.18 -10.04
C THR A 130 -13.89 -1.16 -9.35
N LEU A 131 -13.60 -2.18 -10.14
CA LEU A 131 -13.50 -3.56 -9.66
C LEU A 131 -12.09 -3.86 -9.13
N HIS A 132 -11.99 -4.19 -7.84
CA HIS A 132 -10.80 -4.81 -7.26
C HIS A 132 -10.91 -6.33 -7.34
N GLY A 133 -9.86 -7.02 -7.82
CA GLY A 133 -9.85 -8.48 -8.01
C GLY A 133 -10.20 -9.31 -6.75
N GLY A 134 -9.69 -8.93 -5.58
CA GLY A 134 -10.06 -9.56 -4.30
C GLY A 134 -11.26 -8.95 -3.53
N PHE A 135 -11.43 -7.62 -3.54
CA PHE A 135 -12.41 -6.94 -2.69
C PHE A 135 -13.76 -6.66 -3.37
N GLY A 136 -13.87 -6.84 -4.69
CA GLY A 136 -15.08 -6.51 -5.44
C GLY A 136 -15.13 -5.02 -5.78
N TRP A 137 -16.34 -4.46 -5.89
CA TRP A 137 -16.54 -3.09 -6.35
C TRP A 137 -16.30 -2.07 -5.24
N LEU A 138 -15.35 -1.15 -5.46
CA LEU A 138 -14.96 -0.12 -4.51
C LEU A 138 -15.17 1.28 -5.09
N ASN A 139 -15.68 2.19 -4.27
CA ASN A 139 -15.77 3.62 -4.63
C ASN A 139 -14.46 4.38 -4.33
N ALA A 140 -14.41 5.67 -4.71
CA ALA A 140 -13.22 6.50 -4.52
C ALA A 140 -12.73 6.55 -3.06
N ARG A 141 -13.65 6.66 -2.10
CA ARG A 141 -13.30 6.75 -0.68
C ARG A 141 -12.78 5.43 -0.15
N GLU A 142 -13.34 4.32 -0.59
CA GLU A 142 -12.93 2.97 -0.21
C GLU A 142 -11.53 2.65 -0.74
N TRP A 143 -11.25 2.94 -2.01
CA TRP A 143 -9.90 2.85 -2.57
C TRP A 143 -8.90 3.70 -1.80
N PHE A 144 -9.26 4.95 -1.49
CA PHE A 144 -8.39 5.84 -0.74
C PHE A 144 -8.12 5.36 0.70
N ASN A 145 -9.14 4.82 1.38
CA ASN A 145 -8.99 4.23 2.71
C ASN A 145 -8.14 2.95 2.68
N LEU A 146 -8.23 2.16 1.61
CA LEU A 146 -7.49 0.92 1.45
C LEU A 146 -5.97 1.15 1.46
N ILE A 147 -5.50 2.32 0.99
CA ILE A 147 -4.09 2.73 1.08
C ILE A 147 -3.59 2.74 2.54
N GLU A 148 -4.36 3.32 3.46
CA GLU A 148 -3.99 3.35 4.88
C GLU A 148 -3.99 1.94 5.48
N MET A 149 -5.05 1.17 5.21
CA MET A 149 -5.22 -0.16 5.75
C MET A 149 -4.09 -1.10 5.30
N HIS A 150 -3.74 -1.05 4.02
CA HIS A 150 -2.64 -1.81 3.43
C HIS A 150 -1.29 -1.36 4.01
N THR A 151 -1.03 -0.05 4.06
CA THR A 151 0.23 0.46 4.60
C THR A 151 0.42 0.07 6.07
N ARG A 152 -0.65 0.18 6.88
CA ARG A 152 -0.62 -0.22 8.30
C ARG A 152 -0.37 -1.71 8.48
N HIS A 153 -0.94 -2.56 7.63
CA HIS A 153 -0.74 -4.01 7.66
C HIS A 153 0.75 -4.39 7.59
N HIS A 154 1.51 -3.70 6.73
CA HIS A 154 2.94 -3.98 6.53
C HIS A 154 3.86 -3.56 7.69
N ARG A 155 3.34 -2.94 8.75
CA ARG A 155 4.14 -2.66 9.96
C ARG A 155 4.72 -3.93 10.59
N ARG A 156 3.97 -5.03 10.59
CA ARG A 156 4.45 -6.32 11.13
C ARG A 156 5.60 -6.84 10.27
N GLN A 157 5.45 -6.80 8.95
CA GLN A 157 6.50 -7.21 8.03
C GLN A 157 7.76 -6.34 8.19
N GLN A 158 7.62 -5.03 8.32
CA GLN A 158 8.74 -4.13 8.61
C GLN A 158 9.50 -4.56 9.87
N HIS A 159 8.76 -4.85 10.96
CA HIS A 159 9.36 -5.26 12.22
C HIS A 159 10.13 -6.60 12.11
N ASP A 160 9.57 -7.58 11.40
CA ASP A 160 10.21 -8.87 11.17
C ASP A 160 11.51 -8.70 10.35
N LEU A 161 11.44 -7.91 9.28
CA LEU A 161 12.59 -7.59 8.41
C LEU A 161 13.71 -6.87 9.17
N GLU A 162 13.35 -5.89 10.01
CA GLU A 162 14.31 -5.20 10.88
C GLU A 162 14.93 -6.13 11.92
N THR A 163 14.19 -7.15 12.39
CA THR A 163 14.71 -8.15 13.33
C THR A 163 15.77 -9.02 12.67
N TRP A 164 15.53 -9.52 11.46
CA TRP A 164 16.54 -10.26 10.71
C TRP A 164 17.73 -9.39 10.32
N LEU A 165 17.51 -8.12 9.98
CA LEU A 165 18.59 -7.19 9.68
C LEU A 165 19.55 -7.02 10.87
N ARG A 166 19.03 -6.91 12.10
CA ARG A 166 19.86 -6.82 13.31
C ARG A 166 20.67 -8.09 13.60
N GLN A 167 20.21 -9.24 13.11
CA GLN A 167 20.90 -10.53 13.26
C GLN A 167 22.00 -10.73 12.22
N LYS A 168 22.11 -9.87 11.19
CA LYS A 168 23.16 -9.94 10.16
C LYS A 168 24.58 -9.83 10.74
N ASP A 169 24.72 -9.09 11.83
CA ASP A 169 26.01 -8.75 12.44
C ASP A 169 26.30 -9.55 13.73
N LEU A 170 25.49 -10.57 14.02
CA LEU A 170 25.66 -11.53 15.13
C LEU A 170 26.25 -12.84 14.61
#